data_AF-A0AAW0ILC4-F1
#
_entry.id   AF-A0AAW0ILC4-F1
#
_cell.length_a   1.000
_cell.length_b   1.000
_cell.length_c   1.000
_cell.angle_alpha   90.00
_cell.angle_beta   90.00
_cell.angle_gamma   90.00
#
_symmetry.space_group_name_H-M   'P 1'
#
loop_
_entity.id
_entity.type
_entity.pdbx_description
1 polymer ?
#
loop_
_entity_poly.entity_id
_entity_poly.type
_entity_poly.pdbx_seq_one_letter_code
_entity_poly.pdbx_strand_id
1 'polypeptide(L)'
;MLKPIIFDCHLRAWNIPVITDSKDLQNLNITLCILFRPVASPLPGIDTSIGDAYDERMLPFISTEMLKSVVARFDAGELITQ
;
A
#
# COMPACT_ATOMS: atom_id res chain seq x y z
N MET A 1 -19.24 -3.53 29.20
CA MET A 1 -17.80 -3.80 29.38
C MET A 1 -17.09 -3.41 28.09
N LEU A 2 -16.05 -2.58 28.17
CA LEU A 2 -15.23 -2.24 27.00
C LEU A 2 -14.34 -3.46 26.69
N LYS A 3 -14.42 -3.96 25.45
CA LYS A 3 -13.56 -5.05 24.99
C LYS A 3 -12.17 -4.46 24.73
N PRO A 4 -11.08 -5.10 25.20
CA PRO A 4 -9.74 -4.61 24.90
C PRO A 4 -9.47 -4.72 23.40
N ILE A 5 -8.98 -3.63 22.80
CA ILE A 5 -8.51 -3.60 21.40
C ILE A 5 -7.01 -3.88 21.44
N ILE A 6 -6.57 -4.95 20.79
CA ILE A 6 -5.17 -5.37 20.74
C ILE A 6 -4.60 -4.94 19.39
N PHE A 7 -3.63 -4.03 19.40
CA PHE A 7 -2.96 -3.58 18.19
C PHE A 7 -1.68 -4.37 17.94
N ASP A 8 -1.60 -5.04 16.79
CA ASP A 8 -0.35 -5.66 16.33
C ASP A 8 0.56 -4.62 15.65
N CYS A 9 1.68 -4.31 16.33
CA CYS A 9 2.70 -3.35 15.89
C CYS A 9 3.96 -4.00 15.32
N HIS A 10 3.88 -5.27 14.90
CA HIS A 10 4.98 -5.97 14.26
C HIS A 10 5.15 -5.56 12.80
N LEU A 11 6.36 -5.76 12.27
CA LEU A 11 6.64 -5.54 10.87
C LEU A 11 5.92 -6.62 10.05
N ARG A 12 5.06 -6.21 9.12
CA ARG A 12 4.34 -7.10 8.21
C ARG A 12 4.68 -6.76 6.76
N ALA A 13 4.81 -7.80 5.94
CA ALA A 13 4.98 -7.67 4.50
C ALA A 13 3.63 -7.81 3.80
N TRP A 14 3.35 -6.92 2.86
CA TRP A 14 2.12 -6.92 2.06
C TRP A 14 2.49 -6.93 0.59
N ASN A 15 1.96 -7.92 -0.15
CA ASN A 15 2.13 -7.99 -1.60
C ASN A 15 0.84 -7.46 -2.25
N ILE A 16 0.97 -6.38 -3.02
CA ILE A 16 -0.16 -5.73 -3.68
C ILE A 16 0.04 -5.89 -5.20
N PRO A 17 -0.73 -6.75 -5.87
CA PRO A 17 -0.75 -6.81 -7.31
C PRO A 17 -1.49 -5.59 -7.87
N VAL A 18 -0.90 -4.94 -8.85
CA VAL A 18 -1.44 -3.77 -9.52
C VAL A 18 -1.28 -3.93 -11.01
N ILE A 19 -2.38 -3.70 -11.72
CA ILE A 19 -2.39 -3.59 -13.17
C ILE A 19 -2.41 -2.09 -13.51
N THR A 20 -1.43 -1.62 -14.26
CA THR A 20 -1.29 -0.21 -14.66
C THR A 20 -0.70 -0.08 -16.05
N ASP A 21 -1.03 1.00 -16.74
CA ASP A 21 -0.45 1.30 -18.04
C ASP A 21 0.80 2.17 -17.87
N SER A 22 1.84 1.88 -18.67
CA SER A 22 3.05 2.68 -18.79
C SER A 22 2.83 3.92 -19.66
N LYS A 23 3.84 4.77 -19.77
CA LYS A 23 3.81 5.98 -20.61
C LYS A 23 3.58 5.67 -22.10
N ASP A 24 4.10 4.55 -22.57
CA ASP A 24 3.89 4.03 -23.94
C ASP A 24 2.62 3.17 -24.08
N LEU A 25 1.69 3.28 -23.11
CA LEU A 25 0.38 2.61 -23.10
C LEU A 25 0.46 1.08 -23.09
N GLN A 26 1.57 0.52 -22.60
CA GLN A 26 1.65 -0.92 -22.36
C GLN A 26 1.05 -1.26 -21.01
N ASN A 27 0.18 -2.27 -20.99
CA ASN A 27 -0.42 -2.76 -19.76
C ASN A 27 0.58 -3.64 -19.01
N LEU A 28 0.91 -3.26 -17.78
CA LEU A 28 1.87 -3.96 -16.92
C LEU A 28 1.17 -4.53 -15.69
N ASN A 29 1.52 -5.76 -15.33
CA ASN A 29 1.10 -6.41 -14.10
C ASN A 29 2.28 -6.47 -13.12
N ILE A 30 2.27 -5.58 -12.13
CA ILE A 30 3.38 -5.37 -11.17
C ILE A 30 2.89 -5.75 -9.78
N THR A 31 3.71 -6.48 -9.01
CA THR A 31 3.44 -6.73 -7.59
C THR A 31 4.39 -5.92 -6.73
N LEU A 32 3.84 -4.99 -5.93
CA LEU A 32 4.62 -4.20 -4.98
C LEU A 32 4.62 -4.90 -3.61
N CYS A 33 5.80 -5.12 -3.04
CA CYS A 33 5.96 -5.61 -1.68
C CYS A 33 6.25 -4.44 -0.72
N ILE A 34 5.40 -4.27 0.29
CA ILE A 34 5.49 -3.19 1.27
C ILE A 34 5.75 -3.78 2.64
N LEU A 35 6.83 -3.32 3.26
CA LEU A 35 7.11 -3.58 4.67
C LEU A 35 6.52 -2.45 5.50
N PHE A 36 5.50 -2.75 6.29
CA PHE A 36 4.79 -1.80 7.13
C PHE A 36 4.88 -2.19 8.59
N ARG A 37 5.13 -1.21 9.45
CA ARG A 37 5.09 -1.35 10.91
C ARG A 37 4.33 -0.15 11.49
N PRO A 38 3.17 -0.34 12.12
CA PRO A 38 2.43 0.77 12.69
C PRO A 38 3.12 1.29 13.96
N VAL A 39 3.06 2.61 14.16
CA VAL A 39 3.56 3.28 15.37
C VAL A 39 2.49 3.18 16.44
N ALA A 40 2.80 2.74 17.65
CA ALA A 40 1.77 2.49 18.67
C ALA A 40 1.07 3.75 19.20
N SER A 41 1.75 4.89 19.25
CA SER A 41 1.23 6.12 19.86
C SER A 41 -0.01 6.73 19.17
N PRO A 42 -0.14 6.77 17.83
CA PRO A 42 -1.30 7.34 17.16
C PRO A 42 -2.40 6.30 16.85
N LEU A 43 -2.13 5.00 17.04
CA LEU A 43 -3.05 3.92 16.65
C LEU A 43 -4.47 4.06 17.23
N PRO A 44 -4.67 4.38 18.52
CA PRO A 44 -6.03 4.53 19.05
C PRO A 44 -6.81 5.67 18.38
N GLY A 45 -6.11 6.76 17.99
CA GLY A 45 -6.72 7.88 17.28
C GLY A 45 -7.08 7.51 15.85
N ILE A 46 -6.19 6.79 15.16
CA ILE A 46 -6.43 6.29 13.80
C ILE A 46 -7.61 5.32 13.78
N ASP A 47 -7.63 4.36 14.70
CA ASP A 47 -8.70 3.36 14.83
C ASP A 47 -10.07 4.01 15.08
N THR A 48 -10.12 5.04 15.94
CA THR A 48 -11.36 5.81 16.17
C THR A 48 -11.83 6.56 14.92
N SER A 49 -10.90 7.04 14.08
CA SER A 49 -11.21 7.89 12.93
C SER A 49 -11.51 7.12 11.63
N ILE A 50 -10.82 6.00 11.40
CA ILE A 50 -10.84 5.25 10.13
C ILE A 50 -11.36 3.80 10.33
N GLY A 51 -11.33 3.30 11.57
CA GLY A 51 -11.81 1.96 11.94
C GLY A 51 -10.74 0.87 11.89
N ASP A 52 -11.14 -0.32 12.33
CA ASP A 52 -10.34 -1.52 12.59
C ASP A 52 -9.52 -2.02 11.37
N ALA A 53 -9.90 -1.64 10.15
CA ALA A 53 -9.30 -2.10 8.89
C ALA A 53 -8.48 -1.00 8.17
N TYR A 54 -7.90 -0.07 8.92
CA TYR A 54 -7.10 1.02 8.35
C TYR A 54 -5.95 0.52 7.48
N ASP A 55 -5.18 -0.46 7.96
CA ASP A 55 -4.01 -0.99 7.24
C ASP A 55 -4.43 -1.77 5.98
N GLU A 56 -5.48 -2.59 6.08
CA GLU A 56 -6.05 -3.36 4.97
C GLU A 56 -6.60 -2.49 3.83
N ARG A 57 -7.11 -1.29 4.13
CA ARG A 57 -7.75 -0.43 3.12
C ARG A 57 -6.83 0.67 2.64
N MET A 58 -6.14 1.32 3.56
CA MET A 58 -5.37 2.52 3.24
C MET A 58 -4.04 2.17 2.57
N LEU A 59 -3.37 1.09 3.01
CA LEU A 59 -2.09 0.69 2.41
C LEU A 59 -2.27 0.29 0.95
N PRO A 60 -3.23 -0.57 0.54
CA PRO A 60 -3.42 -0.87 -0.86
C PRO A 60 -3.83 0.35 -1.68
N PHE A 61 -4.69 1.22 -1.14
CA PHE A 61 -5.16 2.41 -1.83
C PHE A 61 -4.02 3.38 -2.16
N ILE A 62 -3.26 3.82 -1.16
CA ILE A 62 -2.17 4.78 -1.37
C ILE A 62 -1.10 4.19 -2.29
N SER A 63 -0.75 2.94 -2.06
CA SER A 63 0.33 2.28 -2.80
C SER A 63 -0.02 2.07 -4.26
N THR A 64 -1.28 1.72 -4.55
CA THR A 64 -1.78 1.60 -5.91
C THR A 64 -1.69 2.93 -6.66
N GLU A 65 -2.11 4.03 -6.03
CA GLU A 65 -2.08 5.36 -6.65
C GLU A 65 -0.65 5.87 -6.85
N MET A 66 0.24 5.65 -5.88
CA MET A 66 1.66 5.96 -6.03
C MET A 66 2.30 5.14 -7.16
N LEU A 67 2.03 3.84 -7.23
CA LEU A 67 2.61 2.97 -8.26
C LEU A 67 2.15 3.38 -9.66
N LYS A 68 0.85 3.64 -9.85
CA LYS A 68 0.33 4.15 -11.12
C LYS A 68 0.97 5.48 -11.52
N SER A 69 1.11 6.41 -10.57
CA SER A 69 1.72 7.72 -10.83
C SER A 69 3.18 7.63 -11.23
N VAL A 70 3.93 6.68 -10.65
CA VAL A 70 5.33 6.43 -11.03
C VAL A 70 5.40 5.76 -12.39
N VAL A 71 4.67 4.67 -12.60
CA VAL A 71 4.72 3.87 -13.85
C VAL A 71 4.28 4.68 -15.07
N ALA A 72 3.30 5.57 -14.93
CA ALA A 72 2.85 6.45 -16.01
C ALA A 72 3.93 7.42 -16.53
N ARG A 73 5.07 7.55 -15.84
CA ARG A 73 6.17 8.44 -16.23
C ARG A 73 7.28 7.74 -17.02
N PHE A 74 7.27 6.41 -17.07
CA PHE A 74 8.32 5.60 -17.69
C PHE A 74 7.75 4.72 -18.81
N ASP A 75 8.55 4.45 -19.83
CA ASP A 75 8.20 3.47 -20.85
C ASP A 75 8.45 2.04 -20.30
N ALA A 76 7.70 1.04 -20.78
CA ALA A 76 7.77 -0.32 -20.24
C ALA A 76 9.18 -0.93 -20.32
N GLY A 77 9.95 -0.61 -21.37
CA GLY A 77 11.33 -1.08 -21.53
C GLY A 77 12.31 -0.47 -20.51
N GLU A 78 12.08 0.76 -20.08
CA GLU A 78 12.91 1.45 -19.09
C GLU A 78 12.72 0.85 -17.69
N LEU A 79 11.49 0.40 -17.37
CA LEU A 79 11.16 -0.21 -16.08
C LEU A 79 11.82 -1.57 -15.83
N ILE A 80 12.30 -2.25 -16.88
CA ILE A 80 12.98 -3.55 -16.78
C ILE A 80 14.50 -3.38 -16.71
N THR A 81 15.02 -2.29 -17.26
CA THR A 81 16.46 -2.10 -17.49
C THR A 81 17.15 -1.16 -16.51
N GLN A 82 16.40 -0.46 -15.66
CA GLN A 82 16.91 0.28 -14.50
C GLN A 82 16.76 -0.51 -13.20
#